data_AF-A0A1H4IQR8-F1
#
_entry.id   AF-A0A1H4IQR8-F1
#
_cell.length_a   1.000
_cell.length_b   1.000
_cell.length_c   1.000
_cell.angle_alpha   90.00
_cell.angle_beta   90.00
_cell.angle_gamma   90.00
#
_symmetry.space_group_name_H-M   'P 1'
#
loop_
_entity.id
_entity.type
_entity.pdbx_description
1 polymer ?
#
loop_
_entity_poly.entity_id
_entity_poly.type
_entity_poly.pdbx_seq_one_letter_code
_entity_poly.pdbx_strand_id
1 'polypeptide(L)' 'MGEHCGGGRTDALDYMQAMLGQLRTMALAERCEMLAYMIEMAYLEAGDIIRGDQPYRFERNGLNLDVRGKKRNRAS' A
#
# COMPACT_ATOMS: atom_id res chain seq x y z
N MET A 1 9.24 27.21 -13.52
CA MET A 1 10.12 26.97 -12.35
C MET A 1 9.31 26.17 -11.34
N GLY A 2 9.64 24.89 -11.15
CA GLY A 2 9.18 24.11 -9.99
C GLY A 2 7.92 23.27 -10.12
N GLU A 3 7.67 22.65 -11.27
CA GLU A 3 6.80 21.47 -11.32
C GLU A 3 7.62 20.33 -10.70
N HIS A 4 7.29 19.86 -9.49
CA HIS A 4 7.52 18.50 -8.97
C HIS A 4 7.38 18.50 -7.43
N CYS A 5 6.24 18.04 -6.92
CA CYS A 5 6.19 17.37 -5.61
C CYS A 5 5.05 16.35 -5.51
N GLY A 6 4.83 15.60 -6.59
CA GLY A 6 4.01 14.38 -6.62
C GLY A 6 4.72 13.14 -7.21
N GLY A 7 5.82 13.32 -7.96
CA GLY A 7 6.45 12.26 -8.76
C GLY A 7 7.22 11.19 -7.98
N GLY A 8 7.99 11.56 -6.95
CA GLY A 8 8.87 10.59 -6.28
C GLY A 8 8.14 9.41 -5.63
N ARG A 9 6.86 9.59 -5.23
CA ARG A 9 6.05 8.50 -4.69
C ARG A 9 5.54 7.57 -5.79
N THR A 10 5.11 8.12 -6.92
CA THR A 10 4.67 7.32 -8.08
C THR A 10 5.84 6.60 -8.71
N ASP A 11 6.99 7.26 -8.89
CA ASP A 11 8.22 6.65 -9.41
C ASP A 11 8.70 5.47 -8.53
N ALA A 12 8.63 5.64 -7.21
CA ALA A 12 8.95 4.55 -6.27
C ALA A 12 7.95 3.38 -6.36
N LEU A 13 6.66 3.67 -6.58
CA LEU A 13 5.63 2.64 -6.77
C LEU A 13 5.78 1.90 -8.10
N ASP A 14 6.09 2.61 -9.19
CA ASP A 14 6.38 2.01 -10.49
C ASP A 14 7.60 1.07 -10.41
N TYR A 15 8.65 1.51 -9.72
CA TYR A 15 9.81 0.66 -9.44
C TYR A 15 9.45 -0.57 -8.61
N MET A 16 8.68 -0.40 -7.53
CA MET A 16 8.22 -1.53 -6.71
C MET A 16 7.36 -2.50 -7.52
N GLN A 17 6.46 -2.01 -8.37
CA GLN A 17 5.63 -2.84 -9.24
C GLN A 17 6.49 -3.66 -10.21
N ALA A 18 7.52 -3.06 -10.82
CA ALA A 18 8.46 -3.78 -11.68
C ALA A 18 9.22 -4.88 -10.92
N MET A 19 9.71 -4.59 -9.71
CA MET A 19 10.40 -5.55 -8.85
C MET A 19 9.49 -6.72 -8.45
N LEU A 20 8.22 -6.45 -8.10
CA LEU A 20 7.25 -7.48 -7.75
C LEU A 20 7.00 -8.45 -8.92
N GLY A 21 6.94 -7.95 -10.16
CA GLY A 21 6.82 -8.81 -11.35
C GLY A 21 8.01 -9.76 -11.53
N GLN A 22 9.24 -9.27 -11.29
CA GLN A 22 10.45 -10.11 -11.32
C GLN A 22 10.41 -11.17 -10.21
N LEU A 23 10.11 -10.78 -8.97
CA LEU A 23 10.06 -11.68 -7.83
C LEU A 23 9.00 -12.78 -7.99
N ARG A 24 7.85 -12.45 -8.57
CA ARG A 24 6.81 -13.45 -8.88
C ARG A 24 7.33 -14.50 -9.86
N THR A 25 8.04 -14.07 -10.90
CA THR A 25 8.63 -14.99 -11.88
C THR A 25 9.62 -15.94 -11.21
N MET A 26 10.45 -15.43 -10.30
CA MET A 26 11.37 -16.26 -9.51
C MET A 26 10.62 -17.22 -8.58
N ALA A 27 9.59 -16.76 -7.86
CA ALA A 27 8.81 -17.61 -6.96
C ALA A 27 8.08 -18.75 -7.69
N LEU A 28 7.57 -18.48 -8.91
CA LEU A 28 6.98 -19.51 -9.77
C LEU A 28 8.01 -20.52 -10.27
N ALA A 29 9.22 -20.07 -10.61
CA ALA A 29 10.32 -20.97 -11.00
C ALA A 29 10.70 -21.94 -9.86
N GLU A 30 10.66 -21.46 -8.61
CA GLU A 30 10.90 -22.26 -7.40
C GLU A 30 9.66 -23.04 -6.91
N ARG A 31 8.57 -23.08 -7.68
CA ARG A 31 7.29 -23.75 -7.33
C ARG A 31 6.70 -23.31 -6.00
N CYS A 32 6.98 -22.09 -5.57
CA CYS A 32 6.47 -21.52 -4.33
C CYS A 32 5.14 -20.81 -4.59
N GLU A 33 4.07 -21.59 -4.74
CA GLU A 33 2.74 -21.11 -5.19
C GLU A 33 2.14 -20.07 -4.24
N MET A 34 2.18 -20.30 -2.92
CA MET A 34 1.68 -19.35 -1.92
C MET A 34 2.45 -18.02 -1.93
N LEU A 35 3.79 -18.08 -2.11
CA LEU A 35 4.62 -16.89 -2.18
C LEU A 35 4.35 -16.11 -3.47
N ALA A 36 4.26 -16.79 -4.61
CA ALA A 36 3.91 -16.19 -5.88
C ALA A 36 2.54 -15.50 -5.83
N TYR A 37 1.57 -16.11 -5.14
CA TYR A 37 0.26 -15.50 -4.88
C TYR A 37 0.36 -14.22 -4.05
N MET A 38 1.10 -14.22 -2.93
CA MET A 38 1.27 -13.00 -2.12
C MET A 38 1.94 -11.86 -2.90
N ILE A 39 2.93 -12.19 -3.73
CA ILE A 39 3.62 -11.22 -4.58
C ILE A 39 2.66 -10.68 -5.66
N GLU A 40 1.86 -11.54 -6.29
CA GLU A 40 0.85 -11.12 -7.28
C GLU A 40 -0.18 -10.16 -6.68
N MET A 41 -0.70 -10.48 -5.50
CA MET A 41 -1.65 -9.58 -4.82
C MET A 41 -1.02 -8.23 -4.48
N ALA A 42 0.26 -8.20 -4.11
CA ALA A 42 1.00 -6.96 -3.88
C ALA A 42 1.28 -6.19 -5.18
N TYR A 43 1.52 -6.88 -6.30
CA TYR A 43 1.73 -6.28 -7.62
C TYR A 43 0.47 -5.54 -8.09
N LEU A 44 -0.70 -6.19 -7.97
CA LEU A 44 -1.99 -5.59 -8.32
C LEU A 44 -2.28 -4.36 -7.46
N GLU A 45 -2.10 -4.47 -6.15
CA GLU A 45 -2.28 -3.36 -5.20
C GLU A 45 -1.38 -2.16 -5.53
N ALA A 46 -0.12 -2.39 -5.89
CA ALA A 46 0.79 -1.31 -6.31
C ALA A 46 0.25 -0.58 -7.55
N GLY A 47 -0.28 -1.32 -8.53
CA GLY A 47 -0.89 -0.77 -9.74
C GLY A 47 -2.17 0.02 -9.46
N ASP A 48 -3.00 -0.45 -8.53
CA ASP A 48 -4.21 0.25 -8.11
C ASP A 48 -3.86 1.57 -7.41
N ILE A 49 -2.86 1.56 -6.52
CA ILE A 49 -2.36 2.79 -5.84
C ILE A 49 -1.78 3.79 -6.85
N ILE A 50 -1.07 3.33 -7.89
CA ILE A 50 -0.53 4.21 -8.96
C ILE A 50 -1.67 4.86 -9.76
N ARG A 51 -2.72 4.09 -10.08
CA ARG A 51 -3.92 4.58 -10.79
C ARG A 51 -4.80 5.50 -9.92
N GLY A 52 -4.53 5.55 -8.62
CA GLY A 52 -5.36 6.27 -7.65
C GLY A 52 -6.65 5.52 -7.30
N ASP A 53 -6.77 4.25 -7.71
CA ASP A 53 -7.83 3.39 -7.20
C ASP A 53 -7.50 3.07 -5.75
N GLN A 54 -8.51 3.19 -4.88
CA GLN A 54 -8.30 3.04 -3.46
C GLN A 54 -7.80 1.61 -3.21
N PRO A 55 -6.63 1.44 -2.55
CA PRO A 55 -6.08 0.12 -2.23
C PRO A 55 -7.15 -0.79 -1.64
N TYR A 56 -7.03 -2.11 -1.82
CA TYR A 56 -7.84 -3.12 -1.14
C TYR A 56 -7.54 -2.99 0.36
N ARG A 57 -8.16 -1.99 0.99
CA ARG A 57 -8.08 -1.72 2.42
C ARG A 57 -8.68 -2.98 3.03
N PHE A 58 -7.81 -3.90 3.43
CA PHE A 58 -8.06 -4.79 4.55
C PHE A 58 -8.68 -3.90 5.61
N GLU A 59 -9.98 -4.06 5.82
CA GLU A 59 -10.81 -3.13 6.55
C GLU A 59 -10.14 -2.82 7.89
N ARG A 60 -9.56 -1.62 8.00
CA ARG A 60 -9.09 -1.06 9.28
C ARG A 60 -10.30 -0.62 10.12
N ASN A 61 -11.37 -1.42 10.12
CA ASN A 61 -12.65 -1.08 10.73
C ASN A 61 -12.91 -1.84 12.04
N GLY A 62 -11.89 -2.51 12.60
CA GLY A 62 -12.02 -3.25 13.86
C GLY A 62 -11.47 -2.59 15.12
N LEU A 63 -10.53 -1.64 15.04
CA LEU A 63 -9.77 -1.19 16.25
C LEU A 63 -9.47 0.32 16.28
N ASN A 64 -10.36 1.17 15.80
CA ASN A 64 -10.29 2.60 16.14
C ASN A 64 -11.05 2.85 17.45
N LEU A 65 -10.44 2.44 18.57
CA LEU A 65 -10.84 2.94 19.88
C LEU A 65 -10.45 4.41 19.93
N ASP A 66 -11.45 5.25 19.68
CA ASP A 66 -11.44 6.69 19.85
C ASP A 66 -10.79 7.09 21.19
N VAL A 67 -9.50 7.40 21.18
CA VAL A 67 -8.86 8.13 22.28
C VAL A 67 -9.11 9.62 22.04
N ARG A 68 -10.39 10.02 22.01
CA ARG A 68 -10.74 11.42 22.15
C ARG A 68 -10.67 11.77 23.63
N GLY A 69 -9.48 12.22 24.04
CA GLY A 69 -9.24 12.81 25.34
C GLY A 69 -10.33 13.83 25.69
N LYS A 70 -11.16 13.49 26.68
CA LYS A 70 -12.13 14.39 27.28
C LYS A 70 -11.36 15.47 28.05
N LYS A 71 -10.94 16.52 27.34
CA LYS A 71 -10.47 17.78 27.91
C LYS A 71 -11.64 18.35 28.74
N ARG A 72 -11.62 18.08 30.05
CA ARG A 72 -12.54 18.69 31.01
C ARG A 72 -11.99 20.08 31.32
N ASN A 73 -12.53 21.06 30.61
CA ASN A 73 -12.23 22.47 30.82
C ASN A 73 -12.75 22.85 32.22
N ARG A 74 -11.87 23.37 33.08
CA ARG A 74 -12.25 24.15 34.25
C ARG A 74 -12.93 25.44 33.81
N ALA A 75 -14.16 25.64 34.26
CA ALA A 75 -14.88 26.89 34.51
C ALA A 75 -16.25 26.43 35.09
N SER A 76 -16.74 26.85 36.24
CA SER A 76 -16.51 28.04 37.08
C SER A 76 -16.54 27.66 38.55
#